data_AF-A0A2K8SET3-F1
#
_entry.id   AF-A0A2K8SET3-F1
#
_cell.length_a   1.000
_cell.length_b   1.000
_cell.length_c   1.000
_cell.angle_alpha   90.00
_cell.angle_beta   90.00
_cell.angle_gamma   90.00
#
_symmetry.space_group_name_H-M   'P 1'
#
loop_
_entity.id
_entity.type
_entity.pdbx_description
1 polymer ?
#
loop_
_entity_poly.entity_id
_entity_poly.type
_entity_poly.pdbx_seq_one_letter_code
_entity_poly.pdbx_strand_id
1 'polypeptide(L)'
;MNKQGKIIILSGPSGVGKGTINKELAQDKSLNLVQSISMTTRSPRPGEIDGVNYFFVDRDTFKDAIQHDELIEYAEFINNYYGTPRKTVYEKIAKGENVILEIEVIGATQVLNKEKPENLVSIFLMPPSLKSLEQRLRKRGTESEEIIKQRLDKALLEIPLKHKYQYVIEIDSVENAVAKVKEVLTKENCLSIDYSESIYFKLKEEVLKIVSEQYEYFVNNWKENVQKVGGQEIKENFDFKNYLVELLTDKTYAHVLANEELDILNSSDFINTIVEHFMIDVNFFSIEQEQFKK
;
A
#
# COMPACT_ATOMS: atom_id res chain seq x y z
N MET A 1 -8.27 -5.87 26.42
CA MET A 1 -6.93 -5.40 25.98
C MET A 1 -7.15 -4.52 24.76
N ASN A 2 -6.60 -3.31 24.72
CA ASN A 2 -6.70 -2.47 23.53
C ASN A 2 -5.96 -3.16 22.37
N LYS A 3 -6.56 -3.16 21.18
CA LYS A 3 -5.94 -3.66 19.95
C LYS A 3 -4.62 -2.90 19.72
N GLN A 4 -3.54 -3.61 19.42
CA GLN A 4 -2.27 -2.98 19.06
C GLN A 4 -2.45 -2.18 17.77
N GLY A 5 -1.81 -1.01 17.69
CA GLY A 5 -1.78 -0.19 16.48
C GLY A 5 -0.97 -0.87 15.37
N LYS A 6 -1.20 -0.44 14.13
CA LYS A 6 -0.46 -0.92 12.95
C LYS A 6 0.60 0.06 12.50
N ILE A 7 1.63 -0.47 11.85
CA ILE A 7 2.60 0.30 11.08
C ILE A 7 2.02 0.50 9.67
N ILE A 8 1.78 1.74 9.27
CA ILE A 8 1.30 2.08 7.93
C ILE A 8 2.49 2.57 7.11
N ILE A 9 2.89 1.83 6.09
CA ILE A 9 3.98 2.21 5.21
C ILE A 9 3.41 2.93 4.00
N LEU A 10 3.84 4.17 3.80
CA LEU A 10 3.62 4.93 2.58
C LEU A 10 4.95 5.05 1.83
N SER A 11 5.12 4.25 0.77
CA SER A 11 6.33 4.25 -0.05
C SER A 11 5.98 4.39 -1.54
N GLY A 12 6.99 4.38 -2.41
CA GLY A 12 6.84 4.66 -3.83
C GLY A 12 8.11 5.30 -4.40
N PRO A 13 8.24 5.33 -5.74
CA PRO A 13 9.48 5.72 -6.38
C PRO A 13 9.86 7.17 -6.05
N SER A 14 11.17 7.44 -6.06
CA SER A 14 11.68 8.79 -5.84
C SER A 14 10.96 9.82 -6.71
N GLY A 15 10.37 10.84 -6.07
CA GLY A 15 9.68 11.94 -6.75
C GLY A 15 8.18 11.75 -6.97
N VAL A 16 7.59 10.61 -6.56
CA VAL A 16 6.17 10.33 -6.83
C VAL A 16 5.20 11.29 -6.14
N GLY A 17 5.56 11.84 -4.97
CA GLY A 17 4.72 12.75 -4.20
C GLY A 17 4.32 12.25 -2.80
N LYS A 18 5.04 11.29 -2.23
CA LYS A 18 4.77 10.69 -0.91
C LYS A 18 4.52 11.72 0.19
N GLY A 19 5.45 12.66 0.37
CA GLY A 19 5.32 13.72 1.38
C GLY A 19 4.10 14.61 1.20
N THR A 20 3.61 14.83 -0.02
CA THR A 20 2.37 15.58 -0.26
C THR A 20 1.17 14.81 0.26
N ILE A 21 1.05 13.52 -0.09
CA ILE A 21 -0.03 12.65 0.40
C ILE A 21 0.03 12.54 1.92
N ASN A 22 1.22 12.33 2.48
CA ASN A 22 1.42 12.22 3.92
C ASN A 22 1.00 13.50 4.67
N LYS A 23 1.33 14.67 4.12
CA LYS A 23 0.94 15.97 4.66
C LYS A 23 -0.58 16.16 4.66
N GLU A 24 -1.28 15.77 3.58
CA GLU A 24 -2.74 15.86 3.52
C GLU A 24 -3.41 14.91 4.53
N LEU A 25 -2.90 13.69 4.69
CA LEU A 25 -3.36 12.76 5.72
C LEU A 25 -3.15 13.32 7.14
N ALA A 26 -2.01 13.98 7.39
CA ALA A 26 -1.69 14.57 8.69
C ALA A 26 -2.57 15.77 9.09
N GLN A 27 -3.16 16.45 8.10
CA GLN A 27 -4.09 17.57 8.31
C GLN A 27 -5.45 17.08 8.81
N ASP A 28 -5.88 15.89 8.40
CA ASP A 28 -7.14 15.30 8.82
C ASP A 28 -7.01 14.62 10.20
N LYS A 29 -7.33 15.37 11.25
CA LYS A 29 -7.27 14.87 12.63
C LYS A 29 -8.28 13.77 12.94
N SER A 30 -9.34 13.62 12.12
CA SER A 30 -10.33 12.55 12.32
C SER A 30 -9.74 11.16 12.08
N LEU A 31 -8.65 11.06 11.31
CA LEU A 31 -7.99 9.77 11.02
C LEU A 31 -7.23 9.20 12.23
N ASN A 32 -6.93 10.02 13.24
CA ASN A 32 -6.16 9.64 14.43
C ASN A 32 -4.83 8.91 14.10
N LEU A 33 -4.13 9.38 13.07
CA LEU A 33 -2.85 8.83 12.62
C LEU A 33 -1.67 9.56 13.28
N VAL A 34 -0.68 8.79 13.72
CA VAL A 34 0.59 9.33 14.23
C VAL A 34 1.62 9.34 13.12
N GLN A 35 2.14 10.53 12.81
CA GLN A 35 3.21 10.72 11.84
C GLN A 35 4.55 10.32 12.45
N SER A 36 5.27 9.39 11.82
CA SER A 36 6.65 9.10 12.22
C SER A 36 7.58 10.23 11.78
N ILE A 37 8.55 10.56 12.61
CA ILE A 37 9.59 11.55 12.32
C ILE A 37 10.90 10.79 12.11
N SER A 38 11.41 10.81 10.89
CA SER A 38 12.64 10.11 10.52
C SER A 38 13.88 10.92 10.89
N MET A 39 15.01 10.24 11.11
CA MET A 39 16.35 10.83 11.16
C MET A 39 16.87 11.07 9.74
N THR A 40 17.66 12.13 9.55
CA THR A 40 18.42 12.34 8.32
C THR A 40 19.75 13.04 8.55
N THR A 41 20.74 12.73 7.72
CA THR A 41 22.03 13.44 7.69
C THR A 41 22.08 14.62 6.72
N ARG A 42 20.98 14.85 5.99
CA ARG A 42 20.85 16.01 5.11
C ARG A 42 20.67 17.27 5.95
N SER A 43 21.24 18.39 5.54
CA SER A 43 20.90 19.69 6.13
C SER A 43 19.41 20.05 5.96
N PRO A 44 18.78 20.73 6.93
CA PRO A 44 17.40 21.22 6.78
C PRO A 44 17.23 22.11 5.55
N ARG A 45 16.11 21.99 4.84
CA ARG A 45 15.68 22.95 3.81
C ARG A 45 15.01 24.16 4.45
N PRO A 46 14.90 25.30 3.73
CA PRO A 46 14.15 26.45 4.22
C PRO A 46 12.73 26.06 4.64
N GLY A 47 12.39 26.35 5.91
CA GLY A 47 11.09 26.04 6.50
C GLY A 47 10.97 24.67 7.16
N GLU A 48 11.98 23.79 7.06
CA GLU A 48 12.02 22.55 7.85
C GLU A 48 12.49 22.83 9.28
N ILE A 49 11.84 22.20 10.26
CA ILE A 49 12.10 22.34 11.69
C ILE A 49 12.55 20.97 12.25
N ASP A 50 13.64 20.99 13.01
CA ASP A 50 14.16 19.80 13.71
C ASP A 50 13.15 19.26 14.73
N GLY A 51 13.01 17.94 14.78
CA GLY A 51 12.03 17.26 15.64
C GLY A 51 10.57 17.44 15.19
N VAL A 52 10.33 18.07 14.05
CA VAL A 52 9.00 18.19 13.42
C VAL A 52 9.00 17.52 12.04
N ASN A 53 9.94 17.91 11.18
CA ASN A 53 10.06 17.34 9.84
C ASN A 53 10.99 16.13 9.82
N TYR A 54 12.15 16.27 10.45
CA TYR A 54 13.16 15.23 10.64
C TYR A 54 13.90 15.48 11.95
N PHE A 55 14.55 14.45 12.47
CA PHE A 55 15.70 14.62 13.36
C PHE A 55 16.95 14.80 12.51
N PHE A 56 17.46 16.02 12.43
CA PHE A 56 18.65 16.36 11.66
C PHE A 56 19.90 16.06 12.47
N VAL A 57 20.64 15.04 12.07
CA VAL A 57 21.82 14.53 12.79
C VAL A 57 23.05 14.50 11.90
N ASP A 58 24.25 14.46 12.47
CA ASP A 58 25.45 14.19 11.69
C ASP A 58 25.56 12.70 11.30
N ARG A 59 26.51 12.38 10.42
CA ARG A 59 26.70 11.00 9.93
C ARG A 59 27.17 10.03 11.02
N ASP A 60 27.92 10.51 12.00
CA ASP A 60 28.47 9.64 13.05
C ASP A 60 27.36 9.23 14.02
N THR A 61 26.52 10.19 14.42
CA THR A 61 25.28 9.96 15.19
C THR A 61 24.35 9.00 14.45
N PHE A 62 24.15 9.17 13.14
CA PHE A 62 23.31 8.25 12.37
C PHE A 62 23.89 6.82 12.34
N LYS A 63 25.20 6.69 12.14
CA LYS A 63 25.87 5.38 12.14
C LYS A 63 25.82 4.71 13.50
N ASP A 64 25.93 5.49 14.58
CA ASP A 64 25.78 4.99 15.95
C ASP A 64 24.38 4.39 16.17
N ALA A 65 23.33 5.08 15.72
CA ALA A 65 21.96 4.56 15.76
C ALA A 65 21.78 3.25 14.97
N ILE A 66 22.46 3.09 13.83
CA ILE A 66 22.49 1.81 13.09
C ILE A 66 23.17 0.72 13.93
N GLN A 67 24.35 1.01 14.51
CA GLN A 67 25.13 0.05 15.29
C GLN A 67 24.37 -0.46 16.52
N HIS A 68 23.55 0.40 17.13
CA HIS A 68 22.76 0.08 18.31
C HIS A 68 21.34 -0.44 17.99
N ASP A 69 21.04 -0.78 16.72
CA ASP A 69 19.72 -1.26 16.26
C ASP A 69 18.55 -0.31 16.62
N GLU A 70 18.82 1.00 16.64
CA GLU A 70 17.85 2.02 17.02
C GLU A 70 16.92 2.44 15.88
N LEU A 71 17.10 1.88 14.67
CA LEU A 71 16.32 2.20 13.48
C LEU A 71 15.55 0.96 12.98
N ILE A 72 14.26 1.10 12.67
CA ILE A 72 13.47 0.01 12.06
C ILE A 72 13.96 -0.25 10.63
N GLU A 73 14.25 0.84 9.93
CA GLU A 73 14.75 0.88 8.57
C GLU A 73 15.71 2.05 8.42
N TYR A 74 16.61 1.93 7.44
CA TYR A 74 17.43 3.04 6.98
C TYR A 74 17.84 2.87 5.51
N ALA A 75 18.08 3.96 4.81
CA ALA A 75 18.59 3.96 3.45
C ALA A 75 19.52 5.15 3.21
N GLU A 76 20.45 4.99 2.27
CA GLU A 76 21.27 6.10 1.77
C GLU A 76 20.74 6.55 0.40
N PHE A 77 20.60 7.85 0.22
CA PHE A 77 20.21 8.44 -1.05
C PHE A 77 20.89 9.79 -1.27
N ILE A 78 21.58 9.93 -2.41
CA ILE A 78 22.39 11.12 -2.77
C ILE A 78 23.26 11.54 -1.57
N ASN A 79 24.09 10.61 -1.09
CA ASN A 79 25.02 10.79 0.03
C ASN A 79 24.39 11.23 1.36
N ASN A 80 23.09 11.06 1.56
CA ASN A 80 22.42 11.34 2.83
C ASN A 80 21.72 10.09 3.34
N TYR A 81 21.87 9.81 4.63
CA TYR A 81 21.11 8.77 5.28
C TYR A 81 19.73 9.27 5.69
N TYR A 82 18.78 8.35 5.67
CA TYR A 82 17.42 8.49 6.18
C TYR A 82 17.09 7.22 6.95
N GLY A 83 16.38 7.33 8.07
CA GLY A 83 15.95 6.15 8.81
C GLY A 83 14.95 6.48 9.90
N THR A 84 14.16 5.49 10.29
CA THR A 84 13.05 5.68 11.22
C THR A 84 13.41 5.19 12.62
N PRO A 85 13.42 6.06 13.66
CA PRO A 85 13.67 5.64 15.03
C PRO A 85 12.72 4.56 15.50
N ARG A 86 13.28 3.45 15.96
CA ARG A 86 12.59 2.24 16.42
C ARG A 86 11.70 2.51 17.62
N LYS A 87 12.28 3.09 18.66
CA LYS A 87 11.62 3.25 19.96
C LYS A 87 10.31 4.01 19.85
N THR A 88 10.30 5.13 19.12
CA THR A 88 9.12 5.99 19.00
C THR A 88 7.96 5.28 18.31
N VAL A 89 8.22 4.51 17.25
CA VAL A 89 7.18 3.77 16.53
C VAL A 89 6.60 2.66 17.40
N TYR A 90 7.44 1.82 18.01
CA TYR A 90 6.94 0.68 18.81
C TYR A 90 6.19 1.11 20.07
N GLU A 91 6.62 2.20 20.73
CA GLU A 91 5.89 2.76 21.87
C GLU A 91 4.50 3.27 21.48
N LYS A 92 4.34 3.81 20.27
CA LYS A 92 3.08 4.32 19.75
C LYS A 92 2.11 3.21 19.37
N ILE A 93 2.57 2.22 18.61
CA ILE A 93 1.71 1.08 18.25
C ILE A 93 1.31 0.26 19.49
N ALA A 94 2.18 0.16 20.51
CA ALA A 94 1.84 -0.50 21.78
C ALA A 94 0.71 0.21 22.54
N LYS A 95 0.49 1.51 22.29
CA LYS A 95 -0.63 2.29 22.85
C LYS A 95 -1.92 2.17 22.03
N GLY A 96 -1.90 1.42 20.94
CA GLY A 96 -3.03 1.31 20.01
C GLY A 96 -3.06 2.41 18.95
N GLU A 97 -2.02 3.25 18.85
CA GLU A 97 -1.94 4.33 17.85
C GLU A 97 -1.40 3.77 16.53
N ASN A 98 -2.07 4.06 15.40
CA ASN A 98 -1.57 3.69 14.08
C ASN A 98 -0.50 4.70 13.64
N VAL A 99 0.68 4.20 13.25
CA VAL A 99 1.84 5.04 12.93
C VAL A 99 2.13 4.97 11.45
N ILE A 100 2.14 6.12 10.76
CA ILE A 100 2.47 6.20 9.33
C ILE A 100 3.96 6.51 9.14
N LEU A 101 4.62 5.69 8.32
CA LEU A 101 6.01 5.78 7.92
C LEU A 101 6.04 6.19 6.44
N GLU A 102 6.35 7.46 6.18
CA GLU A 102 6.70 7.93 4.84
C GLU A 102 8.18 7.63 4.57
N ILE A 103 8.47 6.52 3.90
CA ILE A 103 9.84 6.00 3.76
C ILE A 103 10.16 5.60 2.33
N GLU A 104 11.45 5.58 2.00
CA GLU A 104 11.96 5.16 0.69
C GLU A 104 11.80 3.65 0.47
N VAL A 105 11.77 3.19 -0.79
CA VAL A 105 11.39 1.81 -1.13
C VAL A 105 12.35 0.79 -0.52
N ILE A 106 13.66 1.07 -0.51
CA ILE A 106 14.66 0.20 0.15
C ILE A 106 14.39 0.09 1.65
N GLY A 107 14.10 1.19 2.33
CA GLY A 107 13.74 1.19 3.75
C GLY A 107 12.48 0.38 4.01
N ALA A 108 11.44 0.62 3.21
CA ALA A 108 10.18 -0.12 3.31
C ALA A 108 10.37 -1.64 3.14
N THR A 109 11.23 -2.10 2.20
CA THR A 109 11.52 -3.54 2.09
C THR A 109 12.16 -4.14 3.35
N GLN A 110 12.93 -3.37 4.11
CA GLN A 110 13.48 -3.85 5.39
C GLN A 110 12.36 -4.05 6.42
N VAL A 111 11.42 -3.11 6.51
CA VAL A 111 10.25 -3.24 7.40
C VAL A 111 9.40 -4.44 6.98
N LEU A 112 9.07 -4.56 5.69
CA LEU A 112 8.27 -5.66 5.15
C LEU A 112 8.87 -7.05 5.40
N ASN A 113 10.21 -7.16 5.44
CA ASN A 113 10.89 -8.44 5.71
C ASN A 113 10.95 -8.79 7.20
N LYS A 114 10.88 -7.79 8.09
CA LYS A 114 11.01 -7.97 9.54
C LYS A 114 9.66 -8.11 10.22
N GLU A 115 8.66 -7.38 9.73
CA GLU A 115 7.33 -7.32 10.32
C GLU A 115 6.38 -8.35 9.72
N LYS A 116 5.43 -8.81 10.55
CA LYS A 116 4.39 -9.72 10.07
C LYS A 116 3.33 -8.94 9.28
N PRO A 117 2.76 -9.51 8.20
CA PRO A 117 1.76 -8.83 7.39
C PRO A 117 0.54 -8.32 8.17
N GLU A 118 0.14 -9.00 9.25
CA GLU A 118 -0.99 -8.59 10.09
C GLU A 118 -0.74 -7.32 10.93
N ASN A 119 0.53 -6.99 11.18
CA ASN A 119 0.94 -5.83 11.98
C ASN A 119 1.09 -4.54 11.16
N LEU A 120 0.99 -4.64 9.84
CA LEU A 120 1.24 -3.51 8.94
C LEU A 120 0.19 -3.36 7.85
N VAL A 121 0.15 -2.15 7.29
CA VAL A 121 -0.52 -1.83 6.03
C VAL A 121 0.51 -1.18 5.12
N SER A 122 0.78 -1.76 3.97
CA SER A 122 1.81 -1.28 3.04
C SER A 122 1.22 -0.81 1.73
N ILE A 123 1.48 0.47 1.42
CA ILE A 123 0.95 1.18 0.26
C ILE A 123 2.11 1.68 -0.58
N PHE A 124 2.15 1.24 -1.84
CA PHE A 124 3.05 1.72 -2.86
C PHE A 124 2.34 2.75 -3.74
N LEU A 125 2.76 4.01 -3.62
CA LEU A 125 2.29 5.09 -4.48
C LEU A 125 2.99 5.03 -5.84
N MET A 126 2.23 5.11 -6.92
CA MET A 126 2.71 5.05 -8.30
C MET A 126 2.37 6.34 -9.05
N PRO A 127 3.28 6.90 -9.88
CA PRO A 127 2.89 7.95 -10.82
C PRO A 127 2.08 7.36 -11.99
N PRO A 128 1.14 8.10 -12.60
CA PRO A 128 0.37 7.63 -13.76
C PRO A 128 1.23 7.25 -14.97
N SER A 129 2.42 7.84 -15.07
CA SER A 129 3.42 7.46 -16.07
C SER A 129 4.82 7.91 -15.67
N LEU A 130 5.84 7.29 -16.25
CA LEU A 130 7.24 7.75 -16.11
C LEU A 130 7.41 9.19 -16.59
N LYS A 131 6.68 9.59 -17.64
CA LYS A 131 6.68 10.98 -18.14
C LYS A 131 6.12 11.95 -17.10
N SER A 132 5.04 11.58 -16.42
CA SER A 132 4.47 12.41 -15.34
C SER A 132 5.43 12.53 -14.15
N LEU A 133 6.17 11.47 -13.83
CA LEU A 133 7.20 11.47 -12.78
C LEU A 133 8.34 12.44 -13.12
N GLU A 134 8.87 12.36 -14.34
CA GLU A 134 9.89 13.28 -14.83
C GLU A 134 9.42 14.75 -14.77
N GLN A 135 8.21 15.02 -15.27
CA GLN A 135 7.64 16.37 -15.23
C GLN A 135 7.51 16.91 -13.80
N ARG A 136 7.12 16.08 -12.83
CA ARG A 136 7.06 16.47 -11.40
C ARG A 136 8.43 16.82 -10.85
N LEU A 137 9.46 16.01 -11.13
CA LEU A 137 10.84 16.27 -10.70
C LEU A 137 11.36 17.60 -11.27
N ARG A 138 11.16 17.83 -12.56
CA ARG A 138 11.58 19.07 -13.24
C ARG A 138 10.82 20.31 -12.72
N LYS A 139 9.50 20.20 -12.52
CA LYS A 139 8.66 21.30 -12.02
C LYS A 139 9.10 21.78 -10.63
N ARG A 140 9.72 20.92 -9.82
CA ARG A 140 10.24 21.29 -8.51
C ARG A 140 11.35 22.34 -8.57
N GLY A 141 12.09 22.41 -9.69
CA GLY A 141 13.04 23.49 -10.00
C GLY A 141 14.19 23.71 -9.01
N THR A 142 14.44 22.75 -8.11
CA THR A 142 15.41 22.88 -6.99
C THR A 142 16.61 21.95 -7.11
N GLU A 143 16.67 21.15 -8.18
CA GLU A 143 17.65 20.09 -8.38
C GLU A 143 18.30 20.24 -9.76
N SER A 144 19.58 19.88 -9.90
CA SER A 144 20.27 19.91 -11.19
C SER A 144 19.80 18.76 -12.10
N GLU A 145 20.06 18.86 -13.40
CA GLU A 145 19.74 17.80 -14.36
C GLU A 145 20.37 16.45 -13.99
N GLU A 146 21.59 16.46 -13.44
CA GLU A 146 22.27 15.24 -12.98
C GLU A 146 21.51 14.57 -11.85
N ILE A 147 21.00 15.34 -10.89
CA ILE A 147 20.20 14.83 -9.76
C ILE A 147 18.86 14.29 -10.27
N ILE A 148 18.20 14.99 -11.19
CA ILE A 148 16.95 14.54 -11.80
C ILE A 148 17.15 13.19 -12.49
N LYS A 149 18.24 13.02 -13.25
CA LYS A 149 18.58 11.75 -13.88
C LYS A 149 18.78 10.64 -12.85
N GLN A 150 19.57 10.89 -11.79
CA GLN A 150 19.77 9.90 -10.71
C GLN A 150 18.45 9.49 -10.04
N ARG A 151 17.50 10.43 -9.87
CA ARG A 151 16.17 10.13 -9.34
C ARG A 151 15.34 9.25 -10.26
N LEU A 152 15.39 9.50 -11.57
CA LEU A 152 14.68 8.69 -12.57
C LEU A 152 15.27 7.28 -12.66
N ASP A 153 16.60 7.16 -12.69
CA ASP A 153 17.30 5.87 -12.69
C ASP A 153 16.93 5.06 -11.44
N LYS A 154 16.88 5.70 -10.28
CA LYS A 154 16.41 5.06 -9.03
C LYS A 154 14.95 4.63 -9.12
N ALA A 155 14.06 5.48 -9.63
CA ALA A 155 12.64 5.15 -9.78
C ALA A 155 12.41 3.90 -10.64
N LEU A 156 13.19 3.71 -11.71
CA LEU A 156 13.13 2.53 -12.56
C LEU A 156 13.51 1.23 -11.82
N LEU A 157 14.40 1.31 -10.84
CA LEU A 157 14.77 0.16 -9.98
C LEU A 157 13.74 -0.08 -8.86
N GLU A 158 13.04 0.96 -8.43
CA GLU A 158 12.07 0.91 -7.33
C GLU A 158 10.68 0.43 -7.77
N ILE A 159 10.21 0.83 -8.96
CA ILE A 159 8.89 0.48 -9.49
C ILE A 159 8.64 -1.05 -9.53
N PRO A 160 9.60 -1.89 -9.97
CA PRO A 160 9.42 -3.34 -9.96
C PRO A 160 9.14 -3.92 -8.57
N LEU A 161 9.54 -3.24 -7.48
CA LEU A 161 9.34 -3.72 -6.11
C LEU A 161 7.90 -3.56 -5.60
N LYS A 162 7.00 -2.95 -6.38
CA LYS A 162 5.58 -2.75 -6.00
C LYS A 162 4.85 -4.05 -5.62
N HIS A 163 5.24 -5.19 -6.20
CA HIS A 163 4.65 -6.51 -5.90
C HIS A 163 4.85 -6.95 -4.43
N LYS A 164 5.81 -6.33 -3.72
CA LYS A 164 6.06 -6.61 -2.29
C LYS A 164 5.06 -5.92 -1.36
N TYR A 165 4.23 -5.01 -1.88
CA TYR A 165 3.31 -4.22 -1.08
C TYR A 165 1.90 -4.82 -1.12
N GLN A 166 1.12 -4.56 -0.07
CA GLN A 166 -0.28 -4.99 -0.02
C GLN A 166 -1.14 -4.19 -1.00
N TYR A 167 -0.84 -2.91 -1.21
CA TYR A 167 -1.63 -2.03 -2.04
C TYR A 167 -0.73 -1.22 -2.99
N VAL A 168 -1.21 -1.01 -4.21
CA VAL A 168 -0.63 -0.07 -5.17
C VAL A 168 -1.67 0.99 -5.46
N ILE A 169 -1.34 2.26 -5.24
CA ILE A 169 -2.24 3.40 -5.46
C ILE A 169 -1.59 4.31 -6.49
N GLU A 170 -2.29 4.57 -7.59
CA GLU A 170 -1.88 5.60 -8.54
C GLU A 170 -2.18 7.00 -7.97
N ILE A 171 -1.25 7.94 -8.17
CA ILE A 171 -1.43 9.36 -7.87
C ILE A 171 -1.72 10.14 -9.16
N ASP A 172 -2.97 10.09 -9.61
CA ASP A 172 -3.54 10.95 -10.66
C ASP A 172 -3.77 12.38 -10.14
N SER A 173 -4.40 12.52 -8.98
CA SER A 173 -4.56 13.73 -8.19
C SER A 173 -4.19 13.49 -6.72
N VAL A 174 -3.94 14.56 -5.97
CA VAL A 174 -3.62 14.43 -4.53
C VAL A 174 -4.87 13.99 -3.78
N GLU A 175 -6.01 14.54 -4.14
CA GLU A 175 -7.32 14.31 -3.54
C GLU A 175 -7.75 12.85 -3.71
N ASN A 176 -7.68 12.31 -4.93
CA ASN A 176 -8.04 10.91 -5.19
C ASN A 176 -7.07 9.94 -4.49
N ALA A 177 -5.76 10.19 -4.53
CA ALA A 177 -4.79 9.35 -3.83
C ALA A 177 -5.02 9.35 -2.31
N VAL A 178 -5.35 10.49 -1.70
CA VAL A 178 -5.70 10.58 -0.28
C VAL A 178 -6.98 9.81 0.01
N ALA A 179 -8.02 9.92 -0.83
CA ALA A 179 -9.26 9.16 -0.68
C ALA A 179 -9.00 7.65 -0.74
N LYS A 180 -8.19 7.18 -1.70
CA LYS A 180 -7.74 5.79 -1.82
C LYS A 180 -6.99 5.30 -0.59
N VAL A 181 -6.07 6.09 -0.05
CA VAL A 181 -5.36 5.73 1.18
C VAL A 181 -6.33 5.62 2.35
N LYS A 182 -7.24 6.58 2.54
CA LYS A 182 -8.26 6.51 3.61
C LYS A 182 -9.12 5.25 3.49
N GLU A 183 -9.57 4.93 2.28
CA GLU A 183 -10.38 3.75 2.00
C GLU A 183 -9.63 2.45 2.32
N VAL A 184 -8.35 2.34 1.94
CA VAL A 184 -7.48 1.22 2.34
C VAL A 184 -7.36 1.13 3.86
N LEU A 185 -7.18 2.26 4.56
CA LEU A 185 -7.07 2.28 6.01
C LEU A 185 -8.39 1.91 6.71
N THR A 186 -9.55 2.26 6.15
CA THR A 186 -10.86 1.80 6.61
C THR A 186 -10.99 0.29 6.45
N LYS A 187 -10.71 -0.24 5.24
CA LYS A 187 -10.70 -1.69 4.95
C LYS A 187 -9.82 -2.46 5.95
N GLU A 188 -8.65 -1.91 6.26
CA GLU A 188 -7.67 -2.52 7.16
C GLU A 188 -7.94 -2.28 8.65
N ASN A 189 -9.09 -1.69 9.01
CA ASN A 189 -9.47 -1.36 10.38
C ASN A 189 -8.41 -0.53 11.12
N CYS A 190 -7.85 0.46 10.42
CA CYS A 190 -6.87 1.44 10.94
C CYS A 190 -7.52 2.78 11.29
N LEU A 191 -8.75 3.03 10.85
CA LEU A 191 -9.51 4.23 11.18
C LEU A 191 -10.62 3.88 12.18
N SER A 192 -11.22 4.90 12.79
CA SER A 192 -12.40 4.74 13.65
C SER A 192 -13.69 4.49 12.87
N ILE A 193 -13.62 4.48 11.54
CA ILE A 193 -14.72 4.18 10.63
C ILE A 193 -14.90 2.65 10.59
N ASP A 194 -16.14 2.19 10.65
CA ASP A 194 -16.44 0.75 10.61
C ASP A 194 -16.09 0.14 9.25
N TYR A 195 -15.60 -1.10 9.25
CA TYR A 195 -15.27 -1.83 8.03
C TYR A 195 -16.46 -1.93 7.05
N SER A 196 -17.69 -2.04 7.56
CA SER A 196 -18.91 -2.09 6.74
C SER A 196 -19.19 -0.79 5.96
N GLU A 197 -18.59 0.33 6.37
CA GLU A 197 -18.71 1.59 5.63
C GLU A 197 -17.74 1.69 4.45
N SER A 198 -16.70 0.83 4.42
CA SER A 198 -15.70 0.81 3.35
C SER A 198 -16.34 0.51 1.98
N ILE A 199 -15.78 1.14 0.95
CA ILE A 199 -16.12 0.82 -0.45
C ILE A 199 -15.78 -0.65 -0.74
N TYR A 200 -14.70 -1.19 -0.17
CA TYR A 200 -14.37 -2.60 -0.32
C TYR A 200 -15.49 -3.53 0.18
N PHE A 201 -16.11 -3.23 1.33
CA PHE A 201 -17.22 -4.03 1.85
C PHE A 201 -18.41 -4.03 0.89
N LYS A 202 -18.82 -2.85 0.41
CA LYS A 202 -19.92 -2.70 -0.56
C LYS A 202 -19.62 -3.40 -1.88
N LEU A 203 -18.38 -3.31 -2.35
CA LEU A 203 -17.92 -4.05 -3.52
C LEU A 203 -18.05 -5.56 -3.30
N LYS A 204 -17.66 -6.08 -2.13
CA LYS A 204 -17.80 -7.51 -1.80
C LYS A 204 -19.27 -7.96 -1.86
N GLU A 205 -20.20 -7.14 -1.37
CA GLU A 205 -21.64 -7.42 -1.45
C GLU A 205 -22.13 -7.46 -2.90
N GLU A 206 -21.68 -6.55 -3.75
CA GLU A 206 -22.07 -6.52 -5.17
C GLU A 206 -21.47 -7.71 -5.95
N VAL A 207 -20.20 -8.02 -5.74
CA VAL A 207 -19.53 -9.20 -6.33
C VAL A 207 -20.23 -10.48 -5.89
N LEU A 208 -20.67 -10.58 -4.63
CA LEU A 208 -21.45 -11.73 -4.14
C LEU A 208 -22.76 -11.91 -4.92
N LYS A 209 -23.47 -10.82 -5.24
CA LYS A 209 -24.69 -10.89 -6.08
C LYS A 209 -24.36 -11.41 -7.46
N ILE A 210 -23.35 -10.83 -8.13
CA ILE A 210 -22.91 -11.25 -9.47
C ILE A 210 -22.55 -12.74 -9.49
N VAL A 211 -21.74 -13.20 -8.54
CA VAL A 211 -21.36 -14.62 -8.43
C VAL A 211 -22.58 -15.52 -8.24
N SER A 212 -23.52 -15.11 -7.38
CA SER A 212 -24.74 -15.88 -7.09
C SER A 212 -25.69 -15.97 -8.28
N GLU A 213 -25.79 -14.91 -9.08
CA GLU A 213 -26.74 -14.81 -10.19
C GLU A 213 -26.18 -15.41 -11.48
N GLN A 214 -24.88 -15.25 -11.72
CA GLN A 214 -24.27 -15.54 -13.03
C GLN A 214 -23.31 -16.73 -13.01
N TYR A 215 -22.69 -17.03 -11.87
CA TYR A 215 -21.56 -17.97 -11.81
C TYR A 215 -21.74 -19.16 -10.87
N GLU A 216 -22.94 -19.34 -10.30
CA GLU A 216 -23.26 -20.43 -9.39
C GLU A 216 -22.98 -21.81 -10.01
N TYR A 217 -23.21 -21.97 -11.32
CA TYR A 217 -22.87 -23.20 -12.04
C TYR A 217 -21.37 -23.54 -11.97
N PHE A 218 -20.49 -22.55 -12.15
CA PHE A 218 -19.04 -22.78 -12.10
C PHE A 218 -18.58 -23.08 -10.68
N VAL A 219 -19.11 -22.36 -9.68
CA VAL A 219 -18.83 -22.58 -8.26
C VAL A 219 -19.17 -24.02 -7.84
N ASN A 220 -20.36 -24.51 -8.21
CA ASN A 220 -20.82 -25.85 -7.85
C ASN A 220 -19.93 -26.96 -8.43
N ASN A 221 -19.39 -26.75 -9.63
CA ASN A 221 -18.53 -27.72 -10.30
C ASN A 221 -17.05 -27.62 -9.89
N TRP A 222 -16.64 -26.53 -9.22
CA TRP A 222 -15.24 -26.25 -8.93
C TRP A 222 -14.59 -27.33 -8.05
N LYS A 223 -15.29 -27.79 -7.00
CA LYS A 223 -14.79 -28.86 -6.12
C LYS A 223 -14.44 -30.12 -6.92
N GLU A 224 -15.34 -30.56 -7.80
CA GLU A 224 -15.11 -31.74 -8.61
C GLU A 224 -13.94 -31.55 -9.58
N ASN A 225 -13.82 -30.38 -10.20
CA ASN A 225 -12.74 -30.07 -11.12
C ASN A 225 -11.37 -30.12 -10.42
N VAL A 226 -11.24 -29.54 -9.24
CA VAL A 226 -9.99 -29.53 -8.48
C VAL A 226 -9.61 -30.94 -8.01
N GLN A 227 -10.59 -31.73 -7.52
CA GLN A 227 -10.32 -33.08 -7.03
C GLN A 227 -10.01 -34.07 -8.16
N LYS A 228 -10.75 -34.01 -9.27
CA LYS A 228 -10.63 -34.98 -10.37
C LYS A 228 -9.50 -34.65 -11.34
N VAL A 229 -9.23 -33.35 -11.58
CA VAL A 229 -8.28 -32.89 -12.60
C VAL A 229 -7.03 -32.31 -11.96
N GLY A 230 -7.19 -31.43 -10.97
CA GLY A 230 -6.07 -30.77 -10.28
C GLY A 230 -5.29 -31.68 -9.33
N GLY A 231 -5.92 -32.76 -8.85
CA GLY A 231 -5.31 -33.70 -7.91
C GLY A 231 -5.01 -33.11 -6.52
N GLN A 232 -5.58 -31.95 -6.19
CA GLN A 232 -5.39 -31.29 -4.90
C GLN A 232 -6.41 -31.81 -3.88
N GLU A 233 -5.94 -32.15 -2.68
CA GLU A 233 -6.83 -32.39 -1.54
C GLU A 233 -7.38 -31.06 -1.04
N ILE A 234 -8.71 -31.01 -0.90
CA ILE A 234 -9.43 -29.82 -0.46
C ILE A 234 -10.01 -30.10 0.91
N LYS A 235 -9.84 -29.15 1.84
CA LYS A 235 -10.46 -29.22 3.16
C LYS A 235 -11.97 -29.40 3.01
N GLU A 236 -12.55 -30.27 3.84
CA GLU A 236 -13.96 -30.66 3.74
C GLU A 236 -14.93 -29.48 3.74
N ASN A 237 -14.60 -28.43 4.51
CA ASN A 237 -15.40 -27.22 4.68
C ASN A 237 -14.90 -26.01 3.86
N PHE A 238 -14.21 -26.23 2.75
CA PHE A 238 -13.78 -25.14 1.88
C PHE A 238 -14.98 -24.50 1.17
N ASP A 239 -15.17 -23.19 1.33
CA ASP A 239 -16.24 -22.43 0.69
C ASP A 239 -15.75 -21.83 -0.63
N PHE A 240 -16.02 -22.54 -1.73
CA PHE A 240 -15.66 -22.09 -3.09
C PHE A 240 -16.35 -20.79 -3.49
N LYS A 241 -17.57 -20.55 -3.00
CA LYS A 241 -18.33 -19.35 -3.34
C LYS A 241 -17.70 -18.14 -2.69
N ASN A 242 -17.49 -18.18 -1.37
CA ASN A 242 -16.83 -17.09 -0.67
C ASN A 242 -15.39 -16.88 -1.18
N TYR A 243 -14.68 -17.96 -1.51
CA TYR A 243 -13.36 -17.86 -2.12
C TYR A 243 -13.37 -17.12 -3.47
N LEU A 244 -14.32 -17.45 -4.36
CA LEU A 244 -14.47 -16.74 -5.63
C LEU A 244 -14.79 -15.26 -5.44
N VAL A 245 -15.70 -14.98 -4.50
CA VAL A 245 -16.11 -13.60 -4.18
C VAL A 245 -14.91 -12.80 -3.66
N GLU A 246 -14.13 -13.35 -2.74
CA GLU A 246 -12.92 -12.69 -2.22
C GLU A 246 -11.88 -12.45 -3.32
N LEU A 247 -11.64 -13.45 -4.16
CA LEU A 247 -10.70 -13.37 -5.27
C LEU A 247 -11.05 -12.23 -6.25
N LEU A 248 -12.32 -12.20 -6.69
CA LEU A 248 -12.80 -11.19 -7.64
C LEU A 248 -12.88 -9.81 -6.99
N THR A 249 -13.31 -9.72 -5.73
CA THR A 249 -13.33 -8.46 -4.96
C THR A 249 -11.93 -7.88 -4.84
N ASP A 250 -10.95 -8.68 -4.44
CA ASP A 250 -9.56 -8.24 -4.27
C ASP A 250 -8.95 -7.78 -5.59
N LYS A 251 -9.21 -8.51 -6.69
CA LYS A 251 -8.71 -8.15 -8.02
C LYS A 251 -9.34 -6.85 -8.53
N THR A 252 -10.65 -6.71 -8.43
CA THR A 252 -11.38 -5.49 -8.81
C THR A 252 -10.95 -4.29 -7.98
N TYR A 253 -10.85 -4.45 -6.67
CA TYR A 253 -10.40 -3.38 -5.79
C TYR A 253 -8.95 -2.95 -6.09
N ALA A 254 -8.04 -3.90 -6.28
CA ALA A 254 -6.65 -3.62 -6.63
C ALA A 254 -6.55 -2.92 -8.01
N HIS A 255 -7.36 -3.32 -8.98
CA HIS A 255 -7.44 -2.67 -10.28
C HIS A 255 -7.85 -1.19 -10.16
N VAL A 256 -8.91 -0.90 -9.40
CA VAL A 256 -9.39 0.47 -9.20
C VAL A 256 -8.37 1.33 -8.46
N LEU A 257 -7.79 0.85 -7.37
CA LEU A 257 -6.75 1.60 -6.65
C LEU A 257 -5.59 2.00 -7.57
N ALA A 258 -5.20 1.10 -8.47
CA ALA A 258 -4.05 1.28 -9.34
C ALA A 258 -4.34 2.03 -10.64
N ASN A 259 -5.59 2.16 -11.09
CA ASN A 259 -5.88 2.69 -12.45
C ASN A 259 -7.10 3.62 -12.55
N GLU A 260 -8.00 3.65 -11.57
CA GLU A 260 -9.30 4.33 -11.70
C GLU A 260 -9.60 5.26 -10.51
N GLU A 261 -10.62 6.11 -10.61
CA GLU A 261 -11.17 6.82 -9.46
C GLU A 261 -12.04 5.88 -8.60
N LEU A 262 -12.12 6.12 -7.28
CA LEU A 262 -12.87 5.24 -6.38
C LEU A 262 -14.38 5.22 -6.65
N ASP A 263 -14.93 6.31 -7.14
CA ASP A 263 -16.36 6.49 -7.37
C ASP A 263 -16.91 5.58 -8.48
N ILE A 264 -16.05 5.07 -9.35
CA ILE A 264 -16.40 4.07 -10.37
C ILE A 264 -17.01 2.81 -9.75
N LEU A 265 -16.65 2.48 -8.50
CA LEU A 265 -17.22 1.36 -7.75
C LEU A 265 -18.65 1.60 -7.26
N ASN A 266 -19.25 2.77 -7.54
CA ASN A 266 -20.68 2.99 -7.37
C ASN A 266 -21.49 2.53 -8.59
N SER A 267 -20.83 2.20 -9.71
CA SER A 267 -21.47 1.73 -10.93
C SER A 267 -21.54 0.20 -10.97
N SER A 268 -22.75 -0.36 -10.79
CA SER A 268 -22.97 -1.80 -10.94
C SER A 268 -22.60 -2.30 -12.34
N ASP A 269 -22.80 -1.49 -13.40
CA ASP A 269 -22.43 -1.86 -14.76
C ASP A 269 -20.91 -2.03 -14.91
N PHE A 270 -20.13 -1.11 -14.30
CA PHE A 270 -18.68 -1.23 -14.27
C PHE A 270 -18.24 -2.46 -13.49
N ILE A 271 -18.78 -2.65 -12.28
CA ILE A 271 -18.45 -3.81 -11.43
C ILE A 271 -18.76 -5.11 -12.16
N ASN A 272 -19.92 -5.21 -12.82
CA ASN A 272 -20.28 -6.40 -13.58
C ASN A 272 -19.28 -6.65 -14.72
N THR A 273 -18.98 -5.62 -15.51
CA THR A 273 -18.06 -5.72 -16.66
C THR A 273 -16.65 -6.13 -16.23
N ILE A 274 -16.10 -5.53 -15.17
CA ILE A 274 -14.74 -5.83 -14.70
C ILE A 274 -14.67 -7.21 -14.03
N VAL A 275 -15.73 -7.62 -13.33
CA VAL A 275 -15.83 -8.97 -12.76
C VAL A 275 -15.91 -10.02 -13.87
N GLU A 276 -16.74 -9.80 -14.90
CA GLU A 276 -16.79 -10.66 -16.09
C GLU A 276 -15.40 -10.80 -16.73
N HIS A 277 -14.66 -9.70 -16.86
CA HIS A 277 -13.30 -9.71 -17.39
C HIS A 277 -12.35 -10.58 -16.55
N PHE A 278 -12.32 -10.39 -15.22
CA PHE A 278 -11.45 -11.18 -14.34
C PHE A 278 -11.89 -12.63 -14.17
N MET A 279 -13.17 -12.93 -14.35
CA MET A 279 -13.69 -14.29 -14.27
C MET A 279 -13.03 -15.23 -15.30
N ILE A 280 -12.66 -14.70 -16.48
CA ILE A 280 -11.96 -15.46 -17.53
C ILE A 280 -10.62 -16.01 -17.04
N ASP A 281 -9.95 -15.26 -16.17
CA ASP A 281 -8.65 -15.64 -15.63
C ASP A 281 -8.77 -16.67 -14.51
N VAL A 282 -9.95 -16.98 -13.95
CA VAL A 282 -10.08 -17.91 -12.82
C VAL A 282 -9.77 -19.35 -13.24
N ASN A 283 -8.81 -19.97 -12.53
CA ASN A 283 -8.45 -21.36 -12.75
C ASN A 283 -9.38 -22.29 -11.96
N PHE A 284 -10.39 -22.86 -12.64
CA PHE A 284 -11.33 -23.80 -12.03
C PHE A 284 -10.77 -25.21 -11.78
N PHE A 285 -9.51 -25.48 -12.12
CA PHE A 285 -8.84 -26.76 -11.85
C PHE A 285 -7.90 -26.72 -10.63
N SER A 286 -7.73 -25.56 -10.00
CA SER A 286 -6.87 -25.39 -8.82
C SER A 286 -7.52 -24.43 -7.83
N ILE A 287 -7.25 -24.58 -6.53
CA ILE A 287 -7.52 -23.50 -5.57
C ILE A 287 -6.38 -22.48 -5.53
N GLU A 288 -5.18 -22.85 -6.00
CA GLU A 288 -4.06 -21.92 -6.18
C GLU A 288 -4.25 -21.11 -7.47
N GLN A 289 -4.46 -19.81 -7.32
CA GLN A 289 -4.75 -18.87 -8.41
C GLN A 289 -3.50 -18.06 -8.77
N GLU A 290 -2.56 -18.66 -9.50
CA GLU A 290 -1.26 -18.02 -9.79
C GLU A 290 -1.41 -16.71 -10.56
N GLN A 291 -2.36 -16.62 -11.49
CA GLN A 291 -2.67 -15.40 -12.24
C GLN A 291 -3.30 -14.28 -11.39
N PHE A 292 -3.67 -14.58 -10.14
CA PHE A 292 -4.14 -13.62 -9.15
C PHE A 292 -3.10 -13.32 -8.06
N LYS A 293 -1.93 -13.98 -8.06
CA LYS A 293 -0.81 -13.59 -7.20
C LYS A 293 -0.33 -12.19 -7.64
N LYS A 294 -0.07 -11.31 -6.67
CA LYS A 294 0.32 -9.89 -6.85
C LYS A 294 1.66 -9.72 -7.54
#